data_AF-A0A535BSF6-F1
#
_entry.id   AF-A0A535BSF6-F1
#
_cell.length_a   1.000
_cell.length_b   1.000
_cell.length_c   1.000
_cell.angle_alpha   90.00
_cell.angle_beta   90.00
_cell.angle_gamma   90.00
#
_symmetry.space_group_name_H-M   'P 1'
#
loop_
_entity.id
_entity.type
_entity.pdbx_description
1 polymer ?
#
loop_
_entity_poly.entity_id
_entity_poly.type
_entity_poly.pdbx_seq_one_letter_code
_entity_poly.pdbx_strand_id
1 'polypeptide(L)'
;MGPRMKNLIEVSVDSIRIHMPTAQHLVILKEKEADRYLPIWIGSFEAQAIATKISGNTLGRPLTHDLMATAFGDLGISIKRIVVTRLADQVFYARLYVKQNGRDLDFDARPSDAIALAVRVECPIFVASEVMDSAGIIPEADEAEGDKDKVETVVDEERAHRTGPEVAPAGADNTHLTGEVDLAIRVMIALVLGLILGAEREFRGHPAGLRTIALISAGSCMFTGLGLIPQFGAPVDPTRIAAQIVTGVGFLGAGSILRQGEEVKGLTTAASIWVAASIGMAVGFAYYGVAIFTTLVVVIVLVALKPMEDRVFPLRRNRRRDDPKADRPAE
;
A
#
# COMPACT_ATOMS: atom_id res chain seq x y z
N MET A 1 -12.74 -12.58 -25.95
CA MET A 1 -12.42 -12.22 -27.35
C MET A 1 -11.71 -10.87 -27.30
N GLY A 2 -10.40 -10.79 -27.57
CA GLY A 2 -9.67 -9.52 -27.53
C GLY A 2 -10.09 -8.57 -28.67
N PRO A 3 -9.84 -7.26 -28.55
CA PRO A 3 -10.18 -6.29 -29.61
C PRO A 3 -9.45 -6.65 -30.91
N ARG A 4 -10.15 -6.52 -32.04
CA ARG A 4 -9.57 -6.73 -33.39
C ARG A 4 -8.55 -5.61 -33.66
N MET A 5 -7.43 -5.96 -34.30
CA MET A 5 -6.31 -5.03 -34.62
C MET A 5 -6.73 -3.73 -35.32
N LYS A 6 -7.87 -3.71 -36.03
CA LYS A 6 -8.38 -2.51 -36.72
C LYS A 6 -8.83 -1.38 -35.78
N ASN A 7 -9.01 -1.66 -34.48
CA ASN A 7 -9.46 -0.69 -33.49
C ASN A 7 -8.38 -0.41 -32.44
N LEU A 8 -7.10 -0.53 -32.82
CA LEU A 8 -5.95 -0.30 -31.94
C LEU A 8 -5.14 0.88 -32.49
N ILE A 9 -4.77 1.77 -31.58
CA ILE A 9 -4.05 3.00 -31.85
C ILE A 9 -2.66 2.86 -31.26
N GLU A 10 -1.63 3.03 -32.08
CA GLU A 10 -0.25 2.95 -31.60
C GLU A 10 0.13 4.25 -30.89
N VAL A 11 0.69 4.10 -29.69
CA VAL A 11 1.08 5.21 -28.83
C VAL A 11 2.52 5.05 -28.37
N SER A 12 3.12 6.14 -27.90
CA SER A 12 4.40 6.16 -27.21
C SER A 12 4.25 6.81 -25.84
N VAL A 13 5.11 6.43 -24.89
CA VAL A 13 5.20 7.17 -23.63
C VAL A 13 5.83 8.53 -23.92
N ASP A 14 5.07 9.60 -23.75
CA ASP A 14 5.53 10.98 -23.97
C ASP A 14 6.28 11.49 -22.73
N SER A 15 5.63 11.44 -21.58
CA SER A 15 6.19 11.96 -20.33
C SER A 15 5.56 11.29 -19.11
N ILE A 16 6.29 11.37 -17.99
CA ILE A 16 5.76 11.05 -16.66
C ILE A 16 5.72 12.36 -15.88
N ARG A 17 4.53 12.73 -15.41
CA ARG A 17 4.31 13.97 -14.67
C ARG A 17 3.93 13.67 -13.23
N ILE A 18 4.20 14.64 -12.36
CA ILE A 18 3.77 14.61 -10.96
C ILE A 18 2.73 15.70 -10.81
N HIS A 19 1.54 15.32 -10.38
CA HIS A 19 0.52 16.27 -9.96
C HIS A 19 0.91 16.82 -8.59
N MET A 20 1.37 18.07 -8.56
CA MET A 20 2.01 18.68 -7.40
C MET A 20 1.11 18.73 -6.15
N PRO A 21 -0.22 19.02 -6.25
CA PRO A 21 -1.10 19.03 -5.08
C PRO A 21 -1.20 17.69 -4.36
N THR A 22 -1.14 16.57 -5.08
CA THR A 22 -1.37 15.23 -4.51
C THR A 22 -0.17 14.31 -4.55
N ALA A 23 0.96 14.77 -5.07
CA ALA A 23 2.16 13.98 -5.36
C ALA A 23 1.89 12.67 -6.15
N GLN A 24 0.76 12.62 -6.86
CA GLN A 24 0.38 11.46 -7.67
C GLN A 24 1.05 11.54 -9.03
N HIS A 25 1.43 10.38 -9.57
CA HIS A 25 2.16 10.30 -10.81
C HIS A 25 1.21 9.95 -11.96
N LEU A 26 1.46 10.56 -13.12
CA LEU A 26 0.71 10.35 -14.33
C LEU A 26 1.67 9.92 -15.43
N VAL A 27 1.35 8.84 -16.14
CA VAL A 27 2.00 8.53 -17.41
C VAL A 27 1.14 9.06 -18.54
N ILE A 28 1.75 9.84 -19.43
CA ILE A 28 1.10 10.41 -20.60
C ILE A 28 1.51 9.58 -21.80
N LEU A 29 0.54 8.96 -22.46
CA LEU A 29 0.73 8.24 -23.73
C LEU A 29 0.31 9.16 -24.87
N LYS A 30 1.19 9.41 -25.85
CA LYS A 30 0.89 10.20 -27.05
C LYS A 30 0.61 9.27 -28.24
N GLU A 31 -0.46 9.54 -28.98
CA GLU A 31 -0.73 8.90 -30.26
C GLU A 31 0.36 9.23 -31.29
N LYS A 32 0.87 8.23 -32.01
CA LYS A 32 2.00 8.45 -32.93
C LYS A 32 1.65 9.33 -34.13
N GLU A 33 0.41 9.26 -34.59
CA GLU A 33 -0.05 9.90 -35.84
C GLU A 33 -0.95 11.12 -35.62
N ALA A 34 -1.27 11.47 -34.37
CA ALA A 34 -2.15 12.57 -34.02
C ALA A 34 -1.71 13.26 -32.73
N ASP A 35 -2.11 14.51 -32.55
CA ASP A 35 -1.84 15.26 -31.32
C ASP A 35 -2.89 14.96 -30.24
N ARG A 36 -3.04 13.67 -29.94
CA ARG A 36 -3.94 13.16 -28.91
C ARG A 36 -3.15 12.42 -27.85
N TYR A 37 -3.54 12.62 -26.60
CA TYR A 37 -2.83 12.12 -25.44
C TYR A 37 -3.78 11.33 -24.53
N LEU A 38 -3.30 10.26 -23.92
CA LEU A 38 -4.03 9.49 -22.91
C LEU A 38 -3.29 9.59 -21.57
N PRO A 39 -3.83 10.34 -20.59
CA PRO A 39 -3.31 10.36 -19.24
C PRO A 39 -3.75 9.12 -18.46
N ILE A 40 -2.80 8.42 -17.81
CA ILE A 40 -3.09 7.29 -16.92
C ILE A 40 -2.42 7.51 -15.56
N TRP A 41 -3.22 7.51 -14.50
CA TRP A 41 -2.73 7.58 -13.13
C TRP A 41 -1.99 6.31 -12.72
N ILE A 42 -0.81 6.46 -12.14
CA ILE A 42 0.03 5.36 -11.68
C ILE A 42 0.65 5.64 -10.31
N GLY A 43 1.03 4.59 -9.60
CA GLY A 43 1.74 4.70 -8.33
C GLY A 43 3.17 5.24 -8.52
N SER A 44 3.76 5.73 -7.43
CA SER A 44 5.12 6.29 -7.44
C SER A 44 6.19 5.27 -7.81
N PHE A 45 6.06 4.00 -7.37
CA PHE A 45 6.99 2.92 -7.74
C PHE A 45 6.92 2.58 -9.22
N GLU A 46 5.70 2.49 -9.75
CA GLU A 46 5.49 2.25 -11.17
C GLU A 46 6.04 3.40 -12.02
N ALA A 47 5.79 4.64 -11.62
CA ALA A 47 6.32 5.81 -12.28
C ALA A 47 7.85 5.81 -12.31
N GLN A 48 8.50 5.53 -11.17
CA GLN A 48 9.96 5.43 -11.09
C GLN A 48 10.51 4.30 -11.98
N ALA A 49 9.82 3.15 -12.01
CA ALA A 49 10.24 2.00 -12.82
C ALA A 49 10.18 2.31 -14.33
N ILE A 50 9.21 3.10 -14.78
CA ILE A 50 9.12 3.53 -16.18
C ILE A 50 10.11 4.66 -16.46
N ALA A 51 10.15 5.69 -15.61
CA ALA A 51 10.99 6.88 -15.79
C ALA A 51 12.48 6.54 -15.87
N THR A 52 12.96 5.63 -15.02
CA THR A 52 14.38 5.23 -15.00
C THR A 52 14.83 4.70 -16.36
N LYS A 53 13.96 3.91 -17.03
CA LYS A 53 14.28 3.32 -18.33
C LYS A 53 14.17 4.33 -19.46
N ILE A 54 13.17 5.21 -19.43
CA ILE A 54 12.99 6.28 -20.43
C ILE A 54 14.15 7.27 -20.39
N SER A 55 14.63 7.66 -19.20
CA SER A 55 15.75 8.58 -19.05
C SER A 55 17.12 7.98 -19.42
N GLY A 56 17.17 6.70 -19.82
CA GLY A 56 18.42 6.02 -20.20
C GLY A 56 19.36 5.72 -19.02
N ASN A 57 18.93 5.94 -17.78
CA ASN A 57 19.75 5.71 -16.60
C ASN A 57 19.86 4.21 -16.32
N THR A 58 21.07 3.66 -16.41
CA THR A 58 21.34 2.26 -16.01
C THR A 58 21.63 2.20 -14.52
N LEU A 59 20.75 1.55 -13.76
CA LEU A 59 21.01 1.24 -12.35
C LEU A 59 22.03 0.10 -12.23
N GLY A 60 22.85 0.12 -11.17
CA GLY A 60 23.88 -0.91 -10.92
C GLY A 60 23.33 -2.30 -10.56
N ARG A 61 22.01 -2.42 -10.32
CA ARG A 61 21.29 -3.67 -10.09
C ARG A 61 19.95 -3.64 -10.82
N PRO A 62 19.48 -4.78 -11.35
CA PRO A 62 18.20 -4.86 -12.04
C PRO A 62 17.02 -4.63 -11.09
N LEU A 63 16.02 -3.87 -11.54
CA LEU A 63 14.72 -3.77 -10.87
C LEU A 63 13.82 -4.96 -11.24
N THR A 64 12.64 -5.03 -10.64
CA THR A 64 11.66 -6.12 -10.85
C THR A 64 11.33 -6.35 -12.33
N HIS A 65 11.04 -5.28 -13.07
CA HIS A 65 10.70 -5.40 -14.50
C HIS A 65 11.93 -5.72 -15.37
N ASP A 66 13.14 -5.37 -14.93
CA ASP A 66 14.39 -5.78 -15.62
C ASP A 66 14.63 -7.29 -15.43
N LEU A 67 14.48 -7.78 -14.19
CA LEU A 67 14.52 -9.21 -13.89
C LEU A 67 13.49 -9.98 -14.71
N MET A 68 12.26 -9.46 -14.81
CA MET A 68 11.19 -10.09 -15.58
C MET A 68 11.49 -10.11 -17.09
N ALA A 69 12.02 -9.02 -17.65
CA ALA A 69 12.41 -8.96 -19.05
C ALA A 69 13.52 -9.98 -19.37
N THR A 70 14.56 -10.07 -18.52
CA THR A 70 15.63 -11.07 -18.67
C THR A 70 15.11 -12.49 -18.53
N ALA A 71 14.29 -12.77 -17.50
CA ALA A 71 13.71 -14.09 -17.28
C ALA A 71 12.82 -14.53 -18.46
N PHE A 72 12.03 -13.62 -19.05
CA PHE A 72 11.23 -13.93 -20.22
C PHE A 72 12.10 -14.24 -21.44
N GLY A 73 13.18 -13.48 -21.64
CA GLY A 73 14.18 -13.76 -22.68
C GLY A 73 14.76 -15.17 -22.54
N ASP A 74 15.23 -15.53 -21.35
CA ASP A 74 15.84 -16.84 -21.06
C ASP A 74 14.84 -18.00 -21.19
N LEU A 75 13.55 -17.75 -20.92
CA LEU A 75 12.46 -18.72 -21.08
C LEU A 75 11.90 -18.79 -22.52
N GLY A 76 12.51 -18.09 -23.47
CA GLY A 76 12.08 -18.07 -24.87
C GLY A 76 10.73 -17.37 -25.10
N ILE A 77 10.34 -16.47 -24.19
CA ILE A 77 9.12 -15.66 -24.27
C ILE A 77 9.46 -14.32 -24.92
N SER A 78 8.88 -14.06 -26.09
CA SER A 78 9.02 -12.77 -26.77
C SER A 78 7.76 -11.95 -26.56
N ILE A 79 7.87 -10.84 -25.82
CA ILE A 79 6.80 -9.86 -25.72
C ILE A 79 6.65 -9.16 -27.08
N LYS A 80 5.45 -9.23 -27.68
CA LYS A 80 5.18 -8.68 -29.01
C LYS A 80 4.58 -7.30 -28.97
N ARG A 81 3.68 -7.05 -28.02
CA ARG A 81 2.99 -5.77 -27.84
C ARG A 81 2.26 -5.75 -26.51
N ILE A 82 1.91 -4.55 -26.07
CA ILE A 82 0.92 -4.37 -25.01
C ILE A 82 -0.29 -3.63 -25.55
N VAL A 83 -1.46 -3.86 -24.95
CA VAL A 83 -2.68 -3.14 -25.30
C VAL A 83 -3.38 -2.66 -24.04
N VAL A 84 -3.67 -1.37 -23.94
CA VAL A 84 -4.67 -0.84 -23.01
C VAL A 84 -6.04 -1.12 -23.63
N THR A 85 -6.72 -2.13 -23.09
CA THR A 85 -7.86 -2.79 -23.75
C THR A 85 -9.22 -2.16 -23.45
N ARG A 86 -9.43 -1.67 -22.24
CA ARG A 86 -10.70 -1.10 -21.80
C ARG A 86 -10.52 -0.18 -20.60
N LEU A 87 -11.49 0.72 -20.44
CA LEU A 87 -11.70 1.56 -19.26
C LEU A 87 -13.07 1.19 -18.69
N ALA A 88 -13.11 0.75 -17.43
CA ALA A 88 -14.36 0.45 -16.74
C ALA A 88 -14.27 0.95 -15.31
N ASP A 89 -15.30 1.66 -14.83
CA ASP A 89 -15.33 2.29 -13.51
C ASP A 89 -14.11 3.20 -13.24
N GLN A 90 -13.60 3.84 -14.31
CA GLN A 90 -12.36 4.64 -14.32
C GLN A 90 -11.08 3.85 -13.95
N VAL A 91 -11.12 2.52 -14.12
CA VAL A 91 -9.97 1.63 -14.02
C VAL A 91 -9.57 1.17 -15.42
N PHE A 92 -8.32 1.45 -15.79
CA PHE A 92 -7.75 0.99 -17.04
C PHE A 92 -7.27 -0.46 -16.93
N TYR A 93 -7.55 -1.27 -17.95
CA TYR A 93 -7.12 -2.66 -18.05
C TYR A 93 -6.18 -2.84 -19.24
N ALA A 94 -5.08 -3.54 -19.04
CA ALA A 94 -4.13 -3.83 -20.11
C ALA A 94 -3.90 -5.34 -20.29
N ARG A 95 -3.45 -5.71 -21.49
CA ARG A 95 -3.01 -7.07 -21.78
C ARG A 95 -1.63 -7.06 -22.41
N LEU A 96 -0.79 -7.99 -21.97
CA LEU A 96 0.54 -8.26 -22.51
C LEU A 96 0.44 -9.42 -23.49
N TYR A 97 0.70 -9.16 -24.78
CA TYR A 97 0.69 -10.19 -25.82
C TYR A 97 2.11 -10.71 -26.03
N VAL A 98 2.30 -12.00 -25.84
CA VAL A 98 3.60 -12.66 -25.96
C VAL A 98 3.55 -13.84 -26.91
N LYS A 99 4.72 -14.26 -27.37
CA LYS A 99 4.92 -15.47 -28.16
C LYS A 99 5.93 -16.37 -27.49
N GLN A 100 5.58 -17.64 -27.28
CA GLN A 100 6.48 -18.65 -26.72
C GLN A 100 6.34 -19.94 -27.52
N ASN A 101 7.46 -20.51 -28.00
CA ASN A 101 7.47 -21.77 -28.77
C ASN A 101 6.45 -21.79 -29.93
N GLY A 102 6.30 -20.66 -30.63
CA GLY A 102 5.36 -20.51 -31.75
C GLY A 102 3.89 -20.30 -31.34
N ARG A 103 3.54 -20.40 -30.06
CA ARG A 103 2.19 -20.15 -29.54
C ARG A 103 2.04 -18.69 -29.13
N ASP A 104 0.92 -18.09 -29.51
CA ASP A 104 0.53 -16.77 -29.05
C ASP A 104 -0.22 -16.91 -27.72
N LEU A 105 0.23 -16.16 -26.72
CA LEU A 105 -0.35 -16.11 -25.38
C LEU A 105 -0.61 -14.65 -25.02
N ASP A 106 -1.56 -14.42 -24.12
CA ASP A 106 -1.81 -13.11 -23.56
C ASP A 106 -2.07 -13.18 -22.07
N PHE A 107 -1.57 -12.17 -21.34
CA PHE A 107 -1.71 -12.07 -19.89
C PHE A 107 -2.43 -10.78 -19.52
N ASP A 108 -3.32 -10.87 -18.55
CA ASP A 108 -3.92 -9.70 -17.94
C ASP A 108 -2.87 -8.94 -17.11
N ALA A 109 -2.86 -7.61 -17.23
CA ALA A 109 -1.89 -6.76 -16.57
C ALA A 109 -2.48 -5.38 -16.24
N ARG A 110 -1.95 -4.74 -15.19
CA ARG A 110 -2.17 -3.31 -14.99
C ARG A 110 -1.43 -2.55 -16.11
N PRO A 111 -1.97 -1.42 -16.62
CA PRO A 111 -1.31 -0.63 -17.64
C PRO A 111 0.12 -0.21 -17.25
N SER A 112 0.32 0.17 -15.99
CA SER A 112 1.63 0.54 -15.46
C SER A 112 2.69 -0.56 -15.64
N ASP A 113 2.36 -1.80 -15.29
CA ASP A 113 3.26 -2.94 -15.41
C ASP A 113 3.53 -3.30 -16.87
N ALA A 114 2.48 -3.25 -17.70
CA ALA A 114 2.58 -3.52 -19.13
C ALA A 114 3.48 -2.48 -19.83
N ILE A 115 3.29 -1.19 -19.53
CA ILE A 115 4.11 -0.10 -20.06
C ILE A 115 5.56 -0.24 -19.57
N ALA A 116 5.77 -0.54 -18.29
CA ALA A 116 7.11 -0.72 -17.72
C ALA A 116 7.91 -1.86 -18.39
N LEU A 117 7.24 -2.95 -18.79
CA LEU A 117 7.86 -4.00 -19.60
C LEU A 117 8.08 -3.55 -21.05
N ALA A 118 7.09 -2.88 -21.66
CA ALA A 118 7.17 -2.44 -23.05
C ALA A 118 8.36 -1.51 -23.30
N VAL A 119 8.61 -0.54 -22.40
CA VAL A 119 9.78 0.35 -22.49
C VAL A 119 11.12 -0.36 -22.28
N ARG A 120 11.12 -1.55 -21.66
CA ARG A 120 12.35 -2.32 -21.40
C ARG A 120 12.75 -3.21 -22.55
N VAL A 121 11.75 -3.85 -23.17
CA VAL A 121 11.92 -4.77 -24.31
C VAL A 121 11.67 -4.08 -25.65
N GLU A 122 11.37 -2.78 -25.62
CA GLU A 122 11.13 -1.92 -26.78
C GLU A 122 10.03 -2.49 -27.72
N CYS A 123 8.96 -3.03 -27.13
CA CYS A 123 7.81 -3.50 -27.90
C CYS A 123 6.73 -2.40 -28.05
N PRO A 124 5.93 -2.44 -29.13
CA PRO A 124 4.91 -1.44 -29.39
C PRO A 124 3.78 -1.44 -28.34
N ILE A 125 3.32 -0.24 -28.02
CA ILE A 125 2.25 0.06 -27.08
C ILE A 125 1.01 0.46 -27.88
N PHE A 126 -0.10 -0.23 -27.65
CA PHE A 126 -1.37 0.10 -28.28
C PHE A 126 -2.43 0.48 -27.25
N VAL A 127 -3.39 1.29 -27.67
CA VAL A 127 -4.59 1.65 -26.91
C VAL A 127 -5.80 1.33 -27.78
N ALA A 128 -6.84 0.71 -27.21
CA ALA A 128 -8.10 0.50 -27.93
C ALA A 128 -8.76 1.85 -28.25
N SER A 129 -9.29 2.02 -29.47
CA SER A 129 -9.92 3.28 -29.91
C SER A 129 -10.98 3.76 -28.92
N GLU A 130 -11.84 2.86 -28.42
CA GLU A 130 -12.87 3.18 -27.43
C GLU A 130 -12.30 3.79 -26.14
N VAL A 131 -11.12 3.35 -25.69
CA VAL A 131 -10.45 3.92 -24.51
C VAL A 131 -9.93 5.32 -24.82
N MET A 132 -9.30 5.48 -25.98
CA MET A 132 -8.75 6.76 -26.41
C MET A 132 -9.85 7.79 -26.72
N ASP A 133 -10.99 7.36 -27.24
CA ASP A 133 -12.14 8.22 -27.51
C ASP A 133 -12.85 8.64 -26.21
N SER A 134 -12.80 7.80 -25.18
CA SER A 134 -13.45 8.08 -23.88
C SER A 134 -12.59 8.94 -22.95
N ALA A 135 -11.27 8.73 -22.92
CA ALA A 135 -10.37 9.35 -21.94
C ALA A 135 -9.16 10.07 -22.56
N GLY A 136 -9.08 10.13 -23.89
CA GLY A 136 -8.03 10.88 -24.58
C GLY A 136 -8.32 12.38 -24.62
N ILE A 137 -7.27 13.18 -24.58
CA ILE A 137 -7.31 14.65 -24.61
C ILE A 137 -6.55 15.18 -25.84
N ILE A 138 -7.04 16.26 -26.42
CA ILE A 138 -6.39 16.99 -27.52
C ILE A 138 -6.04 18.39 -26.98
N PRO A 139 -4.76 18.81 -26.95
CA PRO A 139 -4.39 20.15 -26.54
C PRO A 139 -4.98 21.18 -27.52
N GLU A 140 -5.62 22.24 -27.03
CA GLU A 140 -6.11 23.33 -27.89
C GLU A 140 -4.93 24.15 -28.46
N ALA A 141 -5.05 24.56 -29.74
CA ALA A 141 -3.96 25.12 -30.55
C ALA A 141 -3.59 26.59 -30.26
N ASP A 142 -4.26 27.27 -29.31
CA ASP A 142 -4.12 28.72 -29.08
C ASP A 142 -3.23 29.11 -27.89
N GLU A 143 -2.27 28.27 -27.50
CA GLU A 143 -1.23 28.66 -26.51
C GLU A 143 0.17 28.25 -26.98
N ALA A 144 0.56 28.81 -28.12
CA ALA A 144 1.97 29.02 -28.43
C ALA A 144 2.49 30.15 -27.51
N GLU A 145 3.43 29.79 -26.64
CA GLU A 145 4.07 30.63 -25.60
C GLU A 145 3.30 30.78 -24.28
N GLY A 146 3.42 29.74 -23.44
CA GLY A 146 3.64 29.98 -22.02
C GLY A 146 2.48 29.72 -21.07
N ASP A 147 1.87 28.53 -21.10
CA ASP A 147 1.51 27.85 -19.86
C ASP A 147 1.34 26.34 -20.09
N LYS A 148 1.89 25.51 -19.19
CA LYS A 148 1.90 24.04 -19.29
C LYS A 148 0.93 23.38 -18.31
N ASP A 149 -0.04 24.14 -17.80
CA ASP A 149 -0.94 23.77 -16.70
C ASP A 149 -2.37 23.42 -17.15
N LYS A 150 -2.72 23.53 -18.44
CA LYS A 150 -4.09 23.19 -18.92
C LYS A 150 -4.45 21.69 -18.91
N VAL A 151 -3.48 20.80 -18.73
CA VAL A 151 -3.76 19.37 -18.53
C VAL A 151 -4.21 19.10 -17.09
N GLU A 152 -3.91 19.98 -16.13
CA GLU A 152 -4.36 19.82 -14.73
C GLU A 152 -5.85 20.13 -14.58
N THR A 153 -6.37 21.15 -15.27
CA THR A 153 -7.74 21.65 -15.06
C THR A 153 -8.84 20.71 -15.57
N VAL A 154 -8.62 19.97 -16.66
CA VAL A 154 -9.62 19.01 -17.17
C VAL A 154 -9.68 17.73 -16.31
N VAL A 155 -8.60 17.42 -15.59
CA VAL A 155 -8.49 16.21 -14.76
C VAL A 155 -9.02 16.45 -13.33
N ASP A 156 -9.03 17.71 -12.87
CA ASP A 156 -9.59 18.10 -11.57
C ASP A 156 -11.14 18.07 -11.54
N GLU A 157 -11.82 18.44 -12.64
CA GLU A 157 -13.31 18.43 -12.68
C GLU A 157 -13.90 17.01 -12.57
N GLU A 158 -13.24 15.99 -13.12
CA GLU A 158 -13.67 14.59 -12.99
C GLU A 158 -13.47 14.03 -11.56
N ARG A 159 -12.58 14.65 -10.75
CA ARG A 159 -12.28 14.22 -9.39
C ARG A 159 -13.14 14.88 -8.31
N ALA A 160 -13.70 16.07 -8.55
CA ALA A 160 -14.61 16.74 -7.61
C ALA A 160 -15.82 15.87 -7.22
N HIS A 161 -16.15 14.86 -8.03
CA HIS A 161 -17.23 13.91 -7.75
C HIS A 161 -16.81 12.64 -6.98
N ARG A 162 -15.53 12.49 -6.61
CA ARG A 162 -14.96 11.21 -6.10
C ARG A 162 -14.30 11.27 -4.74
N THR A 163 -13.96 12.45 -4.22
CA THR A 163 -13.29 12.54 -2.93
C THR A 163 -14.31 12.72 -1.82
N GLY A 164 -14.53 11.67 -1.04
CA GLY A 164 -14.98 11.80 0.35
C GLY A 164 -14.02 12.69 1.14
N PRO A 165 -14.44 13.23 2.29
CA PRO A 165 -13.75 14.34 2.95
C PRO A 165 -12.31 13.97 3.29
N GLU A 166 -11.39 14.81 2.83
CA GLU A 166 -9.99 14.83 3.21
C GLU A 166 -9.91 14.92 4.74
N VAL A 167 -9.42 13.86 5.39
CA VAL A 167 -9.24 13.83 6.84
C VAL A 167 -7.96 14.60 7.17
N ALA A 168 -8.10 15.92 7.27
CA ALA A 168 -7.05 16.78 7.81
C ALA A 168 -6.65 16.27 9.21
N PRO A 169 -5.35 16.19 9.53
CA PRO A 169 -4.91 15.83 10.87
C PRO A 169 -5.47 16.86 11.86
N ALA A 170 -6.41 16.41 12.69
CA ALA A 170 -7.01 17.23 13.72
C ALA A 170 -5.97 17.51 14.83
N GLY A 171 -5.53 18.75 14.95
CA GLY A 171 -4.70 19.22 16.06
C GLY A 171 -3.40 19.91 15.68
N ALA A 172 -3.43 20.86 14.74
CA ALA A 172 -2.38 21.86 14.63
C ALA A 172 -2.67 23.03 15.59
N ASP A 173 -2.58 22.77 16.90
CA ASP A 173 -2.58 23.83 17.90
C ASP A 173 -1.13 24.24 18.22
N ASN A 174 -0.92 25.54 18.10
CA ASN A 174 0.36 26.22 18.11
C ASN A 174 1.00 26.14 19.51
N THR A 175 2.00 25.25 19.67
CA THR A 175 2.96 25.36 20.77
C THR A 175 4.35 25.05 20.23
N HIS A 176 5.22 26.06 20.23
CA HIS A 176 6.60 25.97 19.73
C HIS A 176 7.48 25.08 20.63
N LEU A 177 7.27 23.77 20.58
CA LEU A 177 8.32 22.80 20.84
C LEU A 177 8.90 22.37 19.48
N THR A 178 10.23 22.21 19.39
CA THR A 178 10.86 21.66 18.18
C THR A 178 10.22 20.30 17.87
N GLY A 179 10.04 19.97 16.58
CA GLY A 179 9.33 18.75 16.16
C GLY A 179 9.90 17.46 16.78
N GLU A 180 11.18 17.47 17.16
CA GLU A 180 11.85 16.39 17.87
C GLU A 180 11.30 16.19 19.31
N VAL A 181 11.06 17.28 20.05
CA VAL A 181 10.56 17.21 21.42
C VAL A 181 9.08 16.81 21.44
N ASP A 182 8.28 17.31 20.49
CA ASP A 182 6.89 16.88 20.32
C ASP A 182 6.81 15.38 20.00
N LEU A 183 7.66 14.89 19.08
CA LEU A 183 7.74 13.47 18.77
C LEU A 183 8.16 12.64 19.99
N ALA A 184 9.12 13.12 20.78
CA ALA A 184 9.53 12.45 22.01
C ALA A 184 8.36 12.32 23.00
N ILE A 185 7.56 13.38 23.18
CA ILE A 185 6.37 13.35 24.04
C ILE A 185 5.33 12.35 23.52
N ARG A 186 5.08 12.32 22.21
CA ARG A 186 4.16 11.35 21.57
C ARG A 186 4.62 9.91 21.81
N VAL A 187 5.91 9.64 21.65
CA VAL A 187 6.47 8.31 21.93
C VAL A 187 6.28 7.92 23.39
N MET A 188 6.44 8.85 24.33
CA MET A 188 6.18 8.60 25.75
C MET A 188 4.70 8.30 26.03
N ILE A 189 3.77 9.01 25.39
CA ILE A 189 2.33 8.72 25.50
C ILE A 189 2.01 7.32 24.94
N ALA A 190 2.52 6.99 23.76
CA ALA A 190 2.32 5.68 23.13
C ALA A 190 2.89 4.55 24.00
N LEU A 191 4.05 4.78 24.63
CA LEU A 191 4.66 3.86 25.58
C LEU A 191 3.71 3.60 26.77
N VAL A 192 3.16 4.64 27.39
CA VAL A 192 2.25 4.51 28.54
C VAL A 192 0.98 3.75 28.16
N LEU A 193 0.36 4.07 27.03
CA LEU A 193 -0.82 3.34 26.55
C LEU A 193 -0.51 1.87 26.24
N GLY A 194 0.65 1.60 25.64
CA GLY A 194 1.15 0.24 25.42
C GLY A 194 1.42 -0.52 26.72
N LEU A 195 1.94 0.14 27.76
CA LEU A 195 2.13 -0.45 29.09
C LEU A 195 0.79 -0.81 29.73
N ILE A 196 -0.23 0.05 29.62
CA ILE A 196 -1.57 -0.24 30.16
C ILE A 196 -2.16 -1.50 29.51
N LEU A 197 -2.08 -1.60 28.18
CA LEU A 197 -2.54 -2.78 27.43
C LEU A 197 -1.71 -4.04 27.77
N GLY A 198 -0.39 -3.88 27.86
CA GLY A 198 0.54 -4.96 28.15
C GLY A 198 0.47 -5.49 29.59
N ALA A 199 0.06 -4.66 30.55
CA ALA A 199 -0.07 -5.07 31.95
C ALA A 199 -1.11 -6.17 32.11
N GLU A 200 -2.30 -6.02 31.49
CA GLU A 200 -3.34 -7.03 31.53
C GLU A 200 -2.91 -8.35 30.85
N ARG A 201 -2.04 -8.27 29.84
CA ARG A 201 -1.45 -9.44 29.18
C ARG A 201 -0.44 -10.16 30.07
N GLU A 202 0.48 -9.41 30.69
CA GLU A 202 1.53 -9.93 31.58
C GLU A 202 0.92 -10.62 32.81
N PHE A 203 -0.06 -9.98 33.47
CA PHE A 203 -0.73 -10.56 34.65
C PHE A 203 -1.45 -11.88 34.35
N ARG A 204 -1.78 -12.13 33.07
CA ARG A 204 -2.44 -13.35 32.62
C ARG A 204 -1.50 -14.35 31.96
N GLY A 205 -0.18 -14.13 32.04
CA GLY A 205 0.85 -15.04 31.53
C GLY A 205 0.83 -15.21 30.01
N HIS A 206 0.40 -14.20 29.24
CA HIS A 206 0.43 -14.28 27.78
C HIS A 206 1.85 -14.04 27.23
N PRO A 207 2.23 -14.67 26.09
CA PRO A 207 3.59 -14.56 25.53
C PRO A 207 4.01 -13.14 25.14
N ALA A 208 3.09 -12.32 24.64
CA ALA A 208 3.32 -10.89 24.41
C ALA A 208 2.81 -10.10 25.62
N GLY A 209 3.73 -9.89 26.56
CA GLY A 209 3.47 -9.19 27.80
C GLY A 209 3.80 -7.69 27.74
N LEU A 210 4.14 -7.13 28.89
CA LEU A 210 4.25 -5.68 29.12
C LEU A 210 5.29 -5.02 28.21
N ARG A 211 6.49 -5.59 28.13
CA ARG A 211 7.62 -5.04 27.36
C ARG A 211 7.33 -5.05 25.86
N THR A 212 6.82 -6.16 25.35
CA THR A 212 6.57 -6.36 23.92
C THR A 212 5.53 -5.38 23.41
N ILE A 213 4.39 -5.27 24.10
CA ILE A 213 3.30 -4.37 23.70
C ILE A 213 3.73 -2.89 23.78
N ALA A 214 4.45 -2.50 24.84
CA ALA A 214 4.95 -1.13 24.98
C ALA A 214 5.92 -0.74 23.85
N LEU A 215 6.86 -1.62 23.49
CA LEU A 215 7.82 -1.37 22.41
C LEU A 215 7.15 -1.30 21.03
N ILE A 216 6.14 -2.13 20.77
CA ILE A 216 5.38 -2.08 19.52
C ILE A 216 4.63 -0.76 19.39
N SER A 217 3.95 -0.31 20.44
CA SER A 217 3.24 0.99 20.44
C SER A 217 4.20 2.16 20.26
N ALA A 218 5.30 2.19 21.02
CA ALA A 218 6.31 3.26 20.94
C ALA A 218 7.00 3.30 19.55
N GLY A 219 7.41 2.15 19.02
CA GLY A 219 8.04 2.05 17.71
C GLY A 219 7.10 2.45 16.56
N SER A 220 5.83 2.04 16.63
CA SER A 220 4.83 2.42 15.62
C SER A 220 4.55 3.94 15.65
N CYS A 221 4.52 4.54 16.84
CA CYS A 221 4.42 5.99 17.01
C CYS A 221 5.63 6.72 16.41
N MET A 222 6.84 6.21 16.67
CA MET A 222 8.08 6.80 16.17
C MET A 222 8.14 6.77 14.64
N PHE A 223 7.87 5.63 14.00
CA PHE A 223 7.83 5.53 12.54
C PHE A 223 6.78 6.45 11.91
N THR A 224 5.61 6.53 12.53
CA THR A 224 4.53 7.42 12.09
C THR A 224 4.95 8.88 12.17
N GLY A 225 5.46 9.31 13.32
CA GLY A 225 5.85 10.70 13.54
C GLY A 225 7.07 11.13 12.72
N LEU A 226 8.07 10.27 12.55
CA LEU A 226 9.22 10.54 11.68
C LEU A 226 8.80 10.75 10.22
N GLY A 227 7.82 9.98 9.74
CA GLY A 227 7.31 10.12 8.38
C GLY A 227 6.52 11.41 8.13
N LEU A 228 6.15 12.15 9.18
CA LEU A 228 5.53 13.47 9.07
C LEU A 228 6.55 14.63 9.06
N ILE A 229 7.84 14.36 9.31
CA ILE A 229 8.88 15.39 9.35
C ILE A 229 9.24 15.80 7.90
N PRO A 230 9.05 17.07 7.50
CA PRO A 230 9.27 17.52 6.12
C PRO A 230 10.73 17.41 5.61
N GLN A 231 11.70 17.25 6.51
CA GLN A 231 13.13 17.25 6.20
C GLN A 231 13.59 16.03 5.38
N PHE A 232 12.77 14.98 5.27
CA PHE A 232 13.11 13.78 4.49
C PHE A 232 12.80 13.87 2.98
N GLY A 233 12.29 15.01 2.49
CA GLY A 233 12.05 15.24 1.07
C GLY A 233 10.82 14.52 0.52
N ALA A 234 10.04 15.23 -0.30
CA ALA A 234 8.71 14.89 -0.80
C ALA A 234 7.65 14.57 0.30
N PRO A 235 6.36 14.91 0.09
CA PRO A 235 5.29 14.50 0.98
C PRO A 235 5.27 12.97 1.10
N VAL A 236 5.56 12.43 2.29
CA VAL A 236 5.46 10.99 2.54
C VAL A 236 3.99 10.66 2.74
N ASP A 237 3.43 9.78 1.90
CA ASP A 237 2.05 9.31 2.02
C ASP A 237 1.84 8.59 3.39
N PRO A 238 0.98 9.13 4.29
CA PRO A 238 0.64 8.52 5.57
C PRO A 238 0.11 7.08 5.44
N THR A 239 -0.61 6.80 4.36
CA THR A 239 -1.17 5.48 4.05
C THR A 239 -0.06 4.46 3.84
N ARG A 240 1.07 4.89 3.26
CA ARG A 240 2.23 4.02 3.03
C ARG A 240 2.93 3.66 4.34
N ILE A 241 3.10 4.61 5.26
CA ILE A 241 3.69 4.35 6.57
C ILE A 241 2.80 3.35 7.33
N ALA A 242 1.49 3.59 7.34
CA ALA A 242 0.52 2.68 7.96
C ALA A 242 0.58 1.28 7.35
N ALA A 243 0.63 1.15 6.01
CA ALA A 243 0.72 -0.13 5.34
C ALA A 243 1.99 -0.91 5.71
N GLN A 244 3.15 -0.23 5.81
CA GLN A 244 4.41 -0.89 6.19
C GLN A 244 4.44 -1.30 7.66
N ILE A 245 3.88 -0.50 8.57
CA ILE A 245 3.75 -0.86 9.99
C ILE A 245 2.82 -2.08 10.14
N VAL A 246 1.65 -2.06 9.49
CA VAL A 246 0.70 -3.20 9.53
C VAL A 246 1.35 -4.48 8.99
N THR A 247 2.10 -4.37 7.88
CA THR A 247 2.82 -5.52 7.31
C THR A 247 3.88 -6.06 8.27
N GLY A 248 4.71 -5.20 8.85
CA GLY A 248 5.77 -5.60 9.79
C GLY A 248 5.21 -6.24 11.06
N VAL A 249 4.13 -5.69 11.61
CA VAL A 249 3.45 -6.21 12.80
C VAL A 249 2.74 -7.54 12.50
N GLY A 250 2.26 -7.73 11.27
CA GLY A 250 1.73 -9.00 10.80
C GLY A 250 2.72 -10.16 10.94
N PHE A 251 4.02 -9.93 10.72
CA PHE A 251 5.07 -10.95 10.94
C PHE A 251 5.24 -11.31 12.43
N LEU A 252 5.21 -10.32 13.33
CA LEU A 252 5.27 -10.56 14.77
C LEU A 252 4.02 -11.30 15.28
N GLY A 253 2.85 -10.91 14.76
CA GLY A 253 1.57 -11.58 15.03
C GLY A 253 1.60 -13.04 14.58
N ALA A 254 2.04 -13.30 13.35
CA ALA A 254 2.20 -14.66 12.83
C ALA A 254 3.16 -15.50 13.68
N GLY A 255 4.30 -14.93 14.10
CA GLY A 255 5.26 -15.60 14.98
C GLY A 255 4.72 -15.94 16.37
N SER A 256 3.67 -15.25 16.83
CA SER A 256 3.00 -15.53 18.10
C SER A 256 1.92 -16.61 18.02
N ILE A 257 1.54 -17.05 16.81
CA ILE A 257 0.53 -18.09 16.58
C ILE A 257 1.24 -19.44 16.42
N LEU A 258 0.91 -20.39 17.29
CA LEU A 258 1.46 -21.74 17.27
C LEU A 258 0.36 -22.77 17.01
N ARG A 259 0.63 -23.72 16.11
CA ARG A 259 -0.28 -24.83 15.79
C ARG A 259 0.27 -26.13 16.37
N GLN A 260 -0.52 -26.78 17.23
CA GLN A 260 -0.24 -28.13 17.74
C GLN A 260 -1.42 -29.04 17.41
N GLY A 261 -1.25 -29.91 16.41
CA GLY A 261 -2.34 -30.75 15.90
C GLY A 261 -3.47 -29.91 15.30
N GLU A 262 -4.69 -30.09 15.83
CA GLU A 262 -5.88 -29.32 15.45
C GLU A 262 -6.08 -28.04 16.28
N GLU A 263 -5.29 -27.80 17.32
CA GLU A 263 -5.42 -26.61 18.16
C GLU A 263 -4.47 -25.49 17.73
N VAL A 264 -5.03 -24.27 17.65
CA VAL A 264 -4.30 -23.03 17.39
C VAL A 264 -4.25 -22.20 18.67
N LYS A 265 -3.05 -21.86 19.12
CA LYS A 265 -2.80 -21.00 20.30
C LYS A 265 -2.20 -19.67 19.84
N GLY A 266 -2.44 -18.61 20.61
CA GLY A 266 -1.84 -17.29 20.37
C GLY A 266 -2.64 -16.29 19.54
N LEU A 267 -3.87 -16.62 19.11
CA LEU A 267 -4.73 -15.72 18.33
C LEU A 267 -4.98 -14.37 19.03
N THR A 268 -5.29 -14.38 20.33
CA THR A 268 -5.50 -13.15 21.12
C THR A 268 -4.20 -12.36 21.30
N THR A 269 -3.06 -13.04 21.37
CA THR A 269 -1.73 -12.42 21.43
C THR A 269 -1.43 -11.67 20.13
N ALA A 270 -1.66 -12.31 18.98
CA ALA A 270 -1.50 -11.70 17.67
C ALA A 270 -2.42 -10.49 17.48
N ALA A 271 -3.69 -10.60 17.90
CA ALA A 271 -4.63 -9.49 17.86
C ALA A 271 -4.20 -8.32 18.76
N SER A 272 -3.68 -8.60 19.95
CA SER A 272 -3.19 -7.58 20.89
C SER A 272 -1.96 -6.85 20.34
N ILE A 273 -1.05 -7.57 19.69
CA ILE A 273 0.11 -7.01 18.97
C ILE A 273 -0.35 -6.05 17.86
N TRP A 274 -1.37 -6.43 17.08
CA TRP A 274 -1.89 -5.61 16.00
C TRP A 274 -2.53 -4.31 16.52
N VAL A 275 -3.38 -4.42 17.54
CA VAL A 275 -4.03 -3.26 18.16
C VAL A 275 -3.02 -2.32 18.81
N ALA A 276 -1.97 -2.85 19.44
CA ALA A 276 -0.90 -2.03 20.02
C ALA A 276 -0.23 -1.13 18.98
N ALA A 277 0.08 -1.69 17.81
CA ALA A 277 0.63 -0.92 16.70
C ALA A 277 -0.32 0.17 16.21
N SER A 278 -1.62 -0.14 16.10
CA SER A 278 -2.65 0.85 15.75
C SER A 278 -2.75 2.00 16.76
N ILE A 279 -2.68 1.71 18.07
CA ILE A 279 -2.64 2.72 19.13
C ILE A 279 -1.39 3.60 18.96
N GLY A 280 -0.23 2.99 18.73
CA GLY A 280 1.02 3.72 18.47
C GLY A 280 0.92 4.65 17.26
N MET A 281 0.39 4.18 16.14
CA MET A 281 0.17 5.00 14.94
C MET A 281 -0.79 6.16 15.21
N ALA A 282 -1.90 5.93 15.91
CA ALA A 282 -2.86 6.98 16.26
C ALA A 282 -2.19 8.10 17.07
N VAL A 283 -1.35 7.75 18.05
CA VAL A 283 -0.55 8.74 18.81
C VAL A 283 0.47 9.45 17.93
N GLY A 284 1.12 8.74 17.00
CA GLY A 284 2.06 9.31 16.03
C GLY A 284 1.43 10.40 15.17
N PHE A 285 0.17 10.21 14.75
CA PHE A 285 -0.65 11.19 14.02
C PHE A 285 -1.34 12.25 14.90
N ALA A 286 -1.04 12.31 16.20
CA ALA A 286 -1.69 13.20 17.19
C ALA A 286 -3.18 12.92 17.48
N TYR A 287 -3.72 11.76 17.08
CA TYR A 287 -5.09 11.35 17.44
C TYR A 287 -5.17 10.76 18.86
N TYR A 288 -4.81 11.55 19.87
CA TYR A 288 -4.73 11.10 21.27
C TYR A 288 -6.07 10.59 21.81
N GLY A 289 -7.18 11.26 21.49
CA GLY A 289 -8.52 10.84 21.93
C GLY A 289 -8.90 9.45 21.41
N VAL A 290 -8.62 9.18 20.13
CA VAL A 290 -8.86 7.87 19.50
C VAL A 290 -7.95 6.81 20.12
N ALA A 291 -6.67 7.11 20.37
CA ALA A 291 -5.72 6.20 20.99
C ALA A 291 -6.16 5.80 22.41
N ILE A 292 -6.56 6.77 23.24
CA ILE A 292 -7.04 6.53 24.61
C ILE A 292 -8.34 5.71 24.59
N PHE A 293 -9.32 6.12 23.78
CA PHE A 293 -10.59 5.41 23.66
C PHE A 293 -10.38 3.95 23.24
N THR A 294 -9.55 3.72 22.21
CA THR A 294 -9.22 2.38 21.72
C THR A 294 -8.56 1.54 22.80
N THR A 295 -7.60 2.12 23.54
CA THR A 295 -6.92 1.43 24.65
C THR A 295 -7.92 0.99 25.72
N LEU A 296 -8.84 1.87 26.12
CA LEU A 296 -9.88 1.56 27.11
C LEU A 296 -10.82 0.45 26.64
N VAL A 297 -11.34 0.55 25.42
CA VAL A 297 -12.23 -0.46 24.84
C VAL A 297 -11.55 -1.82 24.81
N VAL A 298 -10.30 -1.86 24.36
CA VAL A 298 -9.54 -3.11 24.22
C VAL A 298 -9.26 -3.73 25.59
N VAL A 299 -8.83 -2.93 26.57
CA VAL A 299 -8.65 -3.42 27.96
C VAL A 299 -9.97 -3.95 28.52
N ILE A 300 -11.10 -3.26 28.31
CA ILE A 300 -12.42 -3.73 28.75
C ILE A 300 -12.77 -5.07 28.09
N VAL A 301 -12.61 -5.20 26.78
CA VAL A 301 -12.85 -6.44 26.03
C VAL A 301 -12.02 -7.58 26.62
N LEU A 302 -10.73 -7.35 26.84
CA LEU A 302 -9.81 -8.36 27.35
C LEU A 302 -10.13 -8.73 28.81
N VAL A 303 -10.49 -7.77 29.66
CA VAL A 303 -10.82 -8.00 31.07
C VAL A 303 -12.20 -8.64 31.23
N ALA A 304 -13.24 -8.09 30.61
CA ALA A 304 -14.66 -8.37 30.88
C ALA A 304 -15.21 -9.61 30.16
N LEU A 305 -14.68 -9.98 28.99
CA LEU A 305 -15.20 -11.14 28.26
C LEU A 305 -14.84 -12.48 28.92
N LYS A 306 -13.74 -12.54 29.68
CA LYS A 306 -13.28 -13.80 30.27
C LYS A 306 -14.20 -14.33 31.39
N PRO A 307 -14.62 -13.52 32.38
CA PRO A 307 -15.63 -13.96 33.36
C PRO A 307 -16.96 -14.40 32.72
N MET A 308 -17.32 -13.81 31.57
CA MET A 308 -18.52 -14.18 30.83
C MET A 308 -18.35 -15.50 30.08
N GLU A 309 -17.20 -15.75 29.45
CA GLU A 309 -16.90 -17.04 28.82
C GLU A 309 -16.98 -18.19 29.83
N ASP A 310 -16.43 -17.99 31.03
CA ASP A 310 -16.46 -18.99 32.11
C ASP A 310 -17.88 -19.26 32.66
N ARG A 311 -18.79 -18.27 32.58
CA ARG A 311 -20.20 -18.43 32.99
C ARG A 311 -21.08 -19.07 31.91
N VAL A 312 -20.80 -18.79 30.64
CA VAL A 312 -21.66 -19.21 29.51
C VAL A 312 -21.19 -20.53 28.88
N PHE A 313 -19.89 -20.83 28.90
CA PHE A 313 -19.31 -22.02 28.27
C PHE A 313 -18.48 -22.89 29.24
N PRO A 314 -19.09 -23.47 30.29
CA PRO A 314 -18.37 -24.28 31.28
C PRO A 314 -17.72 -25.57 30.70
N LEU A 315 -18.16 -26.04 29.53
CA LEU A 315 -17.74 -27.31 28.92
C LEU A 315 -16.35 -27.29 28.24
N ARG A 316 -15.76 -26.12 27.97
CA ARG A 316 -14.40 -26.03 27.41
C ARG A 316 -13.30 -26.34 28.42
N ARG A 317 -13.59 -26.27 29.73
CA ARG A 317 -12.62 -26.49 30.81
C ARG A 317 -12.21 -27.96 30.95
N ASN A 318 -13.08 -28.92 30.61
CA ASN A 318 -12.77 -30.35 30.77
C ASN A 318 -11.76 -30.87 29.74
N ARG A 319 -11.72 -30.34 28.52
CA ARG A 319 -10.81 -30.84 27.47
C ARG A 319 -9.32 -30.57 27.76
N ARG A 320 -9.01 -29.57 28.60
CA ARG A 320 -7.65 -29.26 29.06
C ARG A 320 -7.20 -30.09 30.27
N ARG A 321 -8.13 -30.66 31.04
CA ARG A 321 -7.82 -31.45 32.24
C ARG A 321 -7.64 -32.94 31.91
N ASP A 322 -8.28 -33.40 30.84
CA ASP A 322 -8.23 -34.80 30.38
C ASP A 322 -7.18 -35.06 29.28
N ASP A 323 -6.25 -34.14 29.03
CA ASP A 323 -5.17 -34.33 28.05
C ASP A 323 -4.04 -35.20 28.67
N PRO A 324 -3.85 -36.47 28.25
CA PRO A 324 -2.89 -37.40 28.87
C PRO A 324 -1.42 -37.04 28.62
N LYS A 325 -1.16 -35.95 27.90
CA LYS A 325 0.20 -35.51 27.52
C LYS A 325 0.79 -34.44 28.45
N ALA A 326 0.05 -33.94 29.44
CA ALA A 326 0.52 -32.86 30.31
C ALA A 326 1.67 -33.26 31.26
N ASP A 327 1.81 -34.55 31.61
CA ASP A 327 2.73 -35.02 32.65
C ASP A 327 3.96 -35.82 32.15
N ARG A 328 4.26 -35.82 30.84
CA ARG A 328 5.49 -36.48 30.37
C ARG A 328 6.67 -35.50 30.43
N PRO A 329 7.73 -35.79 31.20
CA PRO A 329 8.96 -35.02 31.10
C PRO A 329 9.51 -35.13 29.68
N ALA A 330 9.98 -34.02 29.14
CA ALA A 330 10.60 -33.98 27.82
C ALA A 330 11.88 -34.84 27.83
N GLU A 331 11.90 -35.89 27.01
CA GLU A 331 13.13 -36.60 26.61
C GLU A 331 13.95 -35.75 25.64
#